data_AF-W9YT16-F1
#
_entry.id   AF-W9YT16-F1
#
_cell.length_a   1.000
_cell.length_b   1.000
_cell.length_c   1.000
_cell.angle_alpha   90.00
_cell.angle_beta   90.00
_cell.angle_gamma   90.00
#
_symmetry.space_group_name_H-M   'P 1'
#
loop_
_entity.id
_entity.type
_entity.pdbx_description
1 polymer ?
#
loop_
_entity_poly.entity_id
_entity_poly.type
_entity_poly.pdbx_seq_one_letter_code
_entity_poly.pdbx_strand_id
1 'polypeptide(L)'
;MIVKATAVALLVAGSASAAALINAKQYGAEAVVKADPDYGLCIPTMKFEGGIRGRPALEFSFLPADPLCSKGQQEALNINIITNRICDQLSTVCAANQAAQTLCRQAQAKIRTLGTRDKSTADTWNTLLGFGGALTNPDGGLAEPDSQMRDLKVKRDVEMEKRAIIPCSTSEWIDTCTGWPAAEPVVKRHVEADADVAAPEPVVKKRSAEPEAEPDPEPQPEPEAEPMVKRSGEAGAKAKRQVEFIACSTTEWLDDCTGWP
;
A
#
# COMPACT_ATOMS: atom_id res chain seq x y z
N MET A 1 -32.80 38.34 74.13
CA MET A 1 -32.62 39.74 74.55
C MET A 1 -31.33 40.26 73.91
N ILE A 2 -31.41 41.40 73.19
CA ILE A 2 -30.40 42.49 73.15
C ILE A 2 -29.01 42.12 72.52
N VAL A 3 -28.43 42.75 71.49
CA VAL A 3 -28.61 44.04 70.80
C VAL A 3 -28.16 43.91 69.32
N LYS A 4 -28.70 44.76 68.45
CA LYS A 4 -28.06 45.23 67.20
C LYS A 4 -26.74 45.97 67.50
N ALA A 5 -25.75 45.81 66.63
CA ALA A 5 -24.65 46.78 66.50
C ALA A 5 -24.37 47.05 65.02
N THR A 6 -24.97 48.11 64.50
CA THR A 6 -24.46 48.87 63.35
C THR A 6 -23.24 49.65 63.79
N ALA A 7 -22.12 49.52 63.07
CA ALA A 7 -21.05 50.51 63.07
C ALA A 7 -20.49 50.66 61.66
N VAL A 8 -20.53 51.90 61.20
CA VAL A 8 -20.13 52.42 59.89
C VAL A 8 -18.66 52.83 59.92
N ALA A 9 -17.97 52.47 58.84
CA ALA A 9 -16.80 53.05 58.17
C ALA A 9 -15.66 53.73 58.97
N LEU A 10 -14.43 53.33 58.62
CA LEU A 10 -13.32 54.26 58.43
C LEU A 10 -12.44 53.76 57.26
N LEU A 11 -12.62 54.39 56.10
CA LEU A 11 -11.68 54.37 54.97
C LEU A 11 -10.51 55.28 55.36
N VAL A 12 -9.34 54.68 55.62
CA VAL A 12 -8.08 55.41 55.61
C VAL A 12 -7.39 55.08 54.30
N ALA A 13 -7.41 56.05 53.39
CA ALA A 13 -6.56 56.09 52.23
C ALA A 13 -5.10 56.26 52.70
N GLY A 14 -4.33 55.17 52.60
CA GLY A 14 -2.89 55.17 52.82
C GLY A 14 -2.25 54.45 51.65
N SER A 15 -1.90 55.21 50.62
CA SER A 15 -1.17 54.73 49.44
C SER A 15 0.22 54.26 49.83
N ALA A 16 0.42 52.95 49.89
CA ALA A 16 1.71 52.31 49.68
C ALA A 16 1.46 50.98 48.97
N SER A 17 1.91 50.90 47.72
CA SER A 17 1.66 49.82 46.78
C SER A 17 2.11 48.46 47.31
N ALA A 18 1.18 47.67 47.84
CA ALA A 18 1.38 46.23 48.05
C ALA A 18 1.16 45.48 46.71
N ALA A 19 1.95 45.84 45.70
CA ALA A 19 2.03 45.13 44.42
C ALA A 19 3.50 44.84 44.11
N ALA A 20 4.19 44.22 45.07
CA ALA A 20 5.56 43.73 44.88
C ALA A 20 5.88 42.58 45.83
N LEU A 21 4.94 41.63 46.02
CA LEU A 21 5.35 40.25 46.25
C LEU A 21 5.44 39.59 44.88
N ILE A 22 6.55 39.93 44.23
CA ILE A 22 7.01 39.34 42.98
C ILE A 22 7.04 37.84 43.19
N ASN A 23 6.36 37.13 42.28
CA ASN A 23 6.47 35.71 42.02
C ASN A 23 7.93 35.28 41.88
N ALA A 24 8.61 35.04 43.01
CA ALA A 24 9.96 34.49 43.06
C ALA A 24 9.92 32.95 43.04
N LYS A 25 9.09 32.35 42.18
CA LYS A 25 9.08 30.89 41.92
C LYS A 25 8.66 30.52 40.50
N GLN A 26 9.10 31.28 39.50
CA GLN A 26 9.12 30.85 38.10
C GLN A 26 10.38 31.36 37.40
N TYR A 27 11.54 31.07 37.97
CA TYR A 27 12.80 31.03 37.23
C TYR A 27 13.37 29.63 37.45
N GLY A 28 13.18 28.78 36.45
CA GLY A 28 13.40 27.34 36.55
C GLY A 28 12.46 26.51 35.67
N ALA A 29 11.58 27.15 34.88
CA ALA A 29 11.26 26.58 33.57
C ALA A 29 12.40 27.00 32.65
N GLU A 30 13.54 26.32 32.79
CA GLU A 30 14.44 26.13 31.66
C GLU A 30 13.55 25.87 30.45
N ALA A 31 13.60 26.77 29.46
CA ALA A 31 13.07 26.46 28.16
C ALA A 31 13.76 25.15 27.80
N VAL A 32 13.03 24.03 27.88
CA VAL A 32 13.49 22.75 27.39
C VAL A 32 13.71 23.03 25.92
N VAL A 33 14.94 23.37 25.57
CA VAL A 33 15.42 23.36 24.21
C VAL A 33 15.20 21.91 23.83
N LYS A 34 14.07 21.61 23.18
CA LYS A 34 13.86 20.30 22.60
C LYS A 34 14.98 20.19 21.59
N ALA A 35 15.99 19.39 21.94
CA ALA A 35 17.04 19.06 21.01
C ALA A 35 16.36 18.56 19.73
N ASP A 36 16.86 19.00 18.58
CA ASP A 36 16.41 18.45 17.32
C ASP A 36 16.62 16.91 17.33
N PRO A 37 15.73 16.16 16.67
CA PRO A 37 15.86 14.72 16.60
C PRO A 37 17.18 14.35 15.91
N ASP A 38 18.04 13.61 16.64
CA ASP A 38 19.26 13.01 16.12
C ASP A 38 19.11 11.48 16.18
N TYR A 39 19.11 10.85 15.01
CA TYR A 39 18.92 9.41 14.84
C TYR A 39 20.21 8.61 15.03
N GLY A 40 21.33 9.28 15.29
CA GLY A 40 22.64 8.69 15.48
C GLY A 40 23.13 7.98 14.22
N LEU A 41 23.43 6.68 14.33
CA LEU A 41 23.98 5.88 13.23
C LEU A 41 22.95 5.43 12.19
N CYS A 42 21.66 5.61 12.45
CA CYS A 42 20.60 5.03 11.64
C CYS A 42 19.85 6.09 10.84
N ILE A 43 19.38 5.69 9.66
CA ILE A 43 18.41 6.45 8.87
C ILE A 43 17.05 5.73 9.03
N PRO A 44 16.16 6.13 9.95
CA PRO A 44 14.96 5.35 10.31
C PRO A 44 13.83 5.40 9.26
N THR A 45 14.18 5.34 7.98
CA THR A 45 13.24 5.30 6.87
C THR A 45 12.66 3.90 6.67
N MET A 46 11.49 3.89 6.07
CA MET A 46 10.72 2.71 5.74
C MET A 46 10.57 2.60 4.23
N LYS A 47 10.66 1.37 3.75
CA LYS A 47 10.40 1.02 2.35
C LYS A 47 9.13 0.18 2.22
N PHE A 48 8.49 0.31 1.06
CA PHE A 48 7.35 -0.46 0.61
C PHE A 48 7.57 -0.79 -0.86
N GLU A 49 7.86 -2.05 -1.13
CA GLU A 49 8.17 -2.52 -2.48
C GLU A 49 7.70 -3.97 -2.65
N GLY A 50 7.41 -4.30 -3.90
CA GLY A 50 7.00 -5.64 -4.32
C GLY A 50 8.20 -6.54 -4.63
N GLY A 51 8.06 -7.85 -4.39
CA GLY A 51 9.05 -8.84 -4.80
C GLY A 51 10.28 -8.97 -3.90
N ILE A 52 10.18 -8.53 -2.65
CA ILE A 52 11.29 -8.58 -1.70
C ILE A 52 11.68 -10.04 -1.41
N ARG A 53 12.99 -10.33 -1.36
CA ARG A 53 13.54 -11.64 -1.00
C ARG A 53 12.99 -12.82 -1.83
N GLY A 54 12.73 -12.57 -3.11
CA GLY A 54 12.28 -13.61 -4.05
C GLY A 54 10.78 -13.91 -3.98
N ARG A 55 9.99 -13.09 -3.27
CA ARG A 55 8.52 -13.16 -3.35
C ARG A 55 8.04 -12.67 -4.73
N PRO A 56 6.80 -12.98 -5.13
CA PRO A 56 6.23 -12.46 -6.37
C PRO A 56 6.31 -10.93 -6.44
N ALA A 57 6.55 -10.38 -7.64
CA ALA A 57 6.72 -8.94 -7.84
C ALA A 57 5.52 -8.08 -7.37
N LEU A 58 4.32 -8.67 -7.37
CA LEU A 58 3.08 -8.01 -6.93
C LEU A 58 2.80 -8.22 -5.43
N GLU A 59 3.66 -8.92 -4.70
CA GLU A 59 3.53 -9.09 -3.27
C GLU A 59 4.36 -8.04 -2.53
N PHE A 60 3.68 -6.99 -2.07
CA PHE A 60 4.30 -5.85 -1.40
C PHE A 60 4.44 -6.09 0.09
N SER A 61 5.50 -5.53 0.68
CA SER A 61 5.69 -5.59 2.12
C SER A 61 6.51 -4.41 2.62
N PHE A 62 6.39 -4.15 3.93
CA PHE A 62 7.16 -3.13 4.60
C PHE A 62 8.44 -3.70 5.20
N LEU A 63 9.53 -2.95 5.08
CA LEU A 63 10.78 -3.19 5.82
C LEU A 63 11.39 -1.84 6.25
N PRO A 64 12.27 -1.85 7.28
CA PRO A 64 13.22 -0.76 7.45
C PRO A 64 14.11 -0.68 6.20
N ALA A 65 14.34 0.52 5.67
CA ALA A 65 15.24 0.71 4.55
C ALA A 65 16.71 0.71 4.99
N ASP A 66 16.98 1.17 6.22
CA ASP A 66 18.32 1.21 6.77
C ASP A 66 18.85 -0.19 7.14
N PRO A 67 20.08 -0.56 6.70
CA PRO A 67 20.67 -1.87 6.98
C PRO A 67 20.86 -2.18 8.46
N LEU A 68 21.15 -1.18 9.30
CA LEU A 68 21.30 -1.39 10.75
C LEU A 68 19.93 -1.68 11.38
N CYS A 69 18.90 -0.93 10.98
CA CYS A 69 17.54 -1.13 11.46
C CYS A 69 16.94 -2.48 11.01
N SER A 70 17.25 -2.91 9.79
CA SER A 70 16.71 -4.11 9.15
C SER A 70 17.41 -5.42 9.55
N LYS A 71 18.56 -5.37 10.23
CA LYS A 71 19.34 -6.57 10.56
C LYS A 71 18.53 -7.61 11.36
N GLY A 72 18.35 -8.80 10.80
CA GLY A 72 17.59 -9.88 11.45
C GLY A 72 16.08 -9.68 11.44
N GLN A 73 15.57 -8.79 10.59
CA GLN A 73 14.13 -8.58 10.42
C GLN A 73 13.63 -9.21 9.15
N GLN A 74 12.46 -9.83 9.28
CA GLN A 74 11.66 -10.24 8.14
C GLN A 74 10.78 -9.09 7.67
N GLU A 75 10.43 -9.15 6.40
CA GLU A 75 9.33 -8.40 5.83
C GLU A 75 8.06 -8.53 6.69
N ALA A 76 7.25 -7.48 6.72
CA ALA A 76 5.93 -7.61 7.32
C ALA A 76 4.90 -6.82 6.53
N LEU A 77 3.72 -7.41 6.38
CA LEU A 77 2.52 -6.67 6.00
C LEU A 77 1.97 -5.85 7.16
N ASN A 78 2.25 -6.24 8.40
CA ASN A 78 1.78 -5.55 9.60
C ASN A 78 2.72 -4.40 9.93
N ILE A 79 2.28 -3.17 9.66
CA ILE A 79 3.03 -1.95 9.87
C ILE A 79 3.51 -1.74 11.31
N ASN A 80 2.79 -2.30 12.30
CA ASN A 80 3.17 -2.20 13.70
C ASN A 80 4.48 -2.93 14.02
N ILE A 81 4.76 -4.03 13.31
CA ILE A 81 6.00 -4.80 13.50
C ILE A 81 7.18 -3.96 13.03
N ILE A 82 7.10 -3.36 11.84
CA ILE A 82 8.19 -2.57 11.26
C ILE A 82 8.43 -1.27 12.04
N THR A 83 7.37 -0.55 12.40
CA THR A 83 7.51 0.69 13.18
C THR A 83 8.05 0.44 14.59
N ASN A 84 7.63 -0.64 15.28
CA ASN A 84 8.21 -1.03 16.57
C ASN A 84 9.69 -1.30 16.40
N ARG A 85 10.04 -2.11 15.41
CA ARG A 85 11.42 -2.47 15.13
C ARG A 85 12.31 -1.24 14.92
N ILE A 86 11.92 -0.31 14.06
CA ILE A 86 12.72 0.89 13.80
C ILE A 86 12.92 1.67 15.10
N CYS A 87 11.85 1.93 15.88
CA CYS A 87 11.98 2.67 17.13
C CYS A 87 12.82 1.93 18.19
N ASP A 88 12.76 0.59 18.24
CA ASP A 88 13.56 -0.20 19.17
C ASP A 88 15.05 -0.15 18.80
N GLN A 89 15.38 -0.16 17.52
CA GLN A 89 16.76 0.02 17.06
C GLN A 89 17.29 1.42 17.39
N LEU A 90 16.46 2.46 17.25
CA LEU A 90 16.82 3.82 17.65
C LEU A 90 17.23 3.90 19.13
N SER A 91 16.53 3.19 20.01
CA SER A 91 16.86 3.14 21.45
C SER A 91 18.04 2.23 21.82
N THR A 92 18.56 1.44 20.88
CA THR A 92 19.59 0.42 21.18
C THR A 92 20.84 0.66 20.35
N VAL A 93 20.87 0.17 19.11
CA VAL A 93 22.08 0.11 18.28
C VAL A 93 22.40 1.42 17.56
N CYS A 94 21.40 2.29 17.39
CA CYS A 94 21.58 3.52 16.62
C CYS A 94 22.18 4.68 17.43
N ALA A 95 22.20 4.57 18.77
CA ALA A 95 22.60 5.65 19.67
C ALA A 95 21.80 6.97 19.44
N ALA A 96 20.51 6.87 19.12
CA ALA A 96 19.67 8.03 18.86
C ALA A 96 19.36 8.80 20.15
N ASN A 97 19.24 10.13 20.04
CA ASN A 97 18.92 10.98 21.18
C ASN A 97 17.45 10.79 21.64
N GLN A 98 17.13 11.31 22.83
CA GLN A 98 15.78 11.17 23.39
C GLN A 98 14.71 11.83 22.51
N ALA A 99 15.03 12.95 21.85
CA ALA A 99 14.10 13.64 20.96
C ALA A 99 13.71 12.77 19.75
N ALA A 100 14.68 12.10 19.11
CA ALA A 100 14.45 11.17 18.02
C ALA A 100 13.62 9.96 18.46
N GLN A 101 13.91 9.40 19.63
CA GLN A 101 13.13 8.27 20.18
C GLN A 101 11.66 8.68 20.45
N THR A 102 11.44 9.85 21.04
CA THR A 102 10.09 10.40 21.26
C THR A 102 9.37 10.64 19.93
N LEU A 103 10.04 11.26 18.95
CA LEU A 103 9.46 11.50 17.63
C LEU A 103 9.11 10.19 16.92
N CYS A 104 9.94 9.15 17.02
CA CYS A 104 9.65 7.83 16.46
C CYS A 104 8.37 7.22 17.06
N ARG A 105 8.20 7.28 18.39
CA ARG A 105 6.98 6.77 19.05
C ARG A 105 5.74 7.57 18.66
N GLN A 106 5.87 8.88 18.49
CA GLN A 106 4.77 9.72 17.98
C GLN A 106 4.42 9.39 16.53
N ALA A 107 5.41 9.22 15.66
CA ALA A 107 5.21 8.82 14.27
C ALA A 107 4.53 7.44 14.19
N GLN A 108 4.96 6.49 15.02
CA GLN A 108 4.35 5.18 15.15
C GLN A 108 2.87 5.26 15.54
N ALA A 109 2.51 6.09 16.52
CA ALA A 109 1.12 6.29 16.91
C ALA A 109 0.29 6.87 15.75
N LYS A 110 0.84 7.83 14.98
CA LYS A 110 0.18 8.37 13.79
C LYS A 110 -0.03 7.32 12.71
N ILE A 111 1.00 6.52 12.40
CA ILE A 111 0.89 5.45 11.41
C ILE A 111 -0.17 4.41 11.81
N ARG A 112 -0.23 4.05 13.10
CA ARG A 112 -1.29 3.18 13.64
C ARG A 112 -2.69 3.71 13.34
N THR A 113 -2.89 5.03 13.46
CA THR A 113 -4.19 5.67 13.22
C THR A 113 -4.56 5.77 11.75
N LEU A 114 -3.59 5.79 10.82
CA LEU A 114 -3.89 5.86 9.38
C LEU A 114 -4.60 4.61 8.87
N GLY A 115 -4.20 3.43 9.38
CA GLY A 115 -4.77 2.15 8.95
C GLY A 115 -4.46 1.73 7.50
N THR A 116 -3.81 2.59 6.72
CA THR A 116 -3.34 2.27 5.36
C THR A 116 -2.17 1.28 5.40
N ARG A 117 -2.00 0.52 4.32
CA ARG A 117 -0.99 -0.55 4.19
C ARG A 117 -0.38 -0.56 2.79
N ASP A 118 -0.17 0.64 2.25
CA ASP A 118 0.35 0.88 0.91
C ASP A 118 1.54 1.86 0.98
N LYS A 119 2.01 2.29 -0.20
CA LYS A 119 3.15 3.22 -0.32
C LYS A 119 2.95 4.51 0.50
N SER A 120 1.73 5.03 0.58
CA SER A 120 1.44 6.26 1.33
C SER A 120 1.76 6.14 2.82
N THR A 121 1.68 4.92 3.37
CA THR A 121 2.05 4.63 4.76
C THR A 121 3.55 4.82 4.98
N ALA A 122 4.38 4.31 4.06
CA ALA A 122 5.83 4.48 4.11
C ALA A 122 6.24 5.94 3.86
N ASP A 123 5.61 6.61 2.90
CA ASP A 123 5.84 8.03 2.61
C ASP A 123 5.50 8.91 3.82
N THR A 124 4.37 8.63 4.49
CA THR A 124 3.95 9.37 5.68
C THR A 124 4.91 9.12 6.83
N TRP A 125 5.35 7.88 7.05
CA TRP A 125 6.34 7.56 8.07
C TRP A 125 7.64 8.33 7.84
N ASN A 126 8.17 8.28 6.61
CA ASN A 126 9.39 8.97 6.24
C ASN A 126 9.26 10.48 6.44
N THR A 127 8.13 11.07 6.03
CA THR A 127 7.84 12.49 6.22
C THR A 127 7.78 12.88 7.70
N LEU A 128 7.15 12.07 8.55
CA LEU A 128 7.03 12.33 10.00
C LEU A 128 8.39 12.34 10.71
N LEU A 129 9.38 11.65 10.16
CA LEU A 129 10.75 11.61 10.67
C LEU A 129 11.71 12.58 9.96
N GLY A 130 11.19 13.47 9.09
CA GLY A 130 12.00 14.46 8.39
C GLY A 130 12.65 13.98 7.09
N PHE A 131 12.29 12.79 6.60
CA PHE A 131 12.78 12.20 5.35
C PHE A 131 11.73 12.23 4.23
N GLY A 132 10.99 13.34 4.12
CA GLY A 132 10.00 13.51 3.05
C GLY A 132 10.64 13.36 1.68
N GLY A 133 10.00 12.59 0.79
CA GLY A 133 10.54 12.27 -0.54
C GLY A 133 11.59 11.16 -0.58
N ALA A 134 11.85 10.46 0.53
CA ALA A 134 12.71 9.28 0.53
C ALA A 134 12.21 8.22 -0.47
N LEU A 135 13.15 7.57 -1.17
CA LEU A 135 12.85 6.48 -2.08
C LEU A 135 12.34 5.27 -1.30
N THR A 136 11.07 4.90 -1.50
CA THR A 136 10.43 3.79 -0.78
C THR A 136 10.65 2.43 -1.42
N ASN A 137 11.31 2.35 -2.59
CA ASN A 137 11.65 1.10 -3.28
C ASN A 137 13.15 1.04 -3.67
N PRO A 138 14.07 1.17 -2.71
CA PRO A 138 15.51 1.22 -2.99
C PRO A 138 16.08 -0.10 -3.54
N ASP A 139 15.40 -1.24 -3.38
CA ASP A 139 15.89 -2.53 -3.88
C ASP A 139 15.46 -2.78 -5.34
N GLY A 140 14.81 -1.81 -5.99
CA GLY A 140 14.35 -1.93 -7.38
C GLY A 140 13.09 -2.77 -7.55
N GLY A 141 12.42 -3.13 -6.45
CA GLY A 141 11.09 -3.71 -6.48
C GLY A 141 10.04 -2.73 -7.04
N LEU A 142 8.85 -3.25 -7.33
CA LEU A 142 7.74 -2.41 -7.76
C LEU A 142 7.40 -1.38 -6.69
N ALA A 143 7.12 -0.15 -7.11
CA ALA A 143 6.74 0.93 -6.19
C ALA A 143 5.26 0.82 -5.76
N GLU A 144 4.41 0.33 -6.66
CA GLU A 144 2.97 0.10 -6.45
C GLU A 144 2.48 -1.05 -7.33
N PRO A 145 1.36 -1.73 -6.98
CA PRO A 145 0.84 -2.90 -7.71
C PRO A 145 0.70 -2.69 -9.22
N ASP A 146 0.29 -1.48 -9.65
CA ASP A 146 0.05 -1.18 -11.06
C ASP A 146 1.17 -0.34 -11.71
N SER A 147 2.28 -0.12 -11.01
CA SER A 147 3.38 0.74 -11.50
C SER A 147 3.93 0.26 -12.85
N GLN A 148 4.14 -1.06 -13.03
CA GLN A 148 4.59 -1.60 -14.31
C GLN A 148 3.58 -1.38 -15.44
N MET A 149 2.29 -1.60 -15.18
CA MET A 149 1.26 -1.43 -16.19
C MET A 149 1.11 0.05 -16.59
N ARG A 150 1.22 0.98 -15.63
CA ARG A 150 1.24 2.41 -15.92
C ARG A 150 2.46 2.81 -16.74
N ASP A 151 3.64 2.31 -16.40
CA ASP A 151 4.87 2.59 -17.16
C ASP A 151 4.81 2.03 -18.59
N LEU A 152 4.29 0.82 -18.74
CA LEU A 152 4.05 0.21 -20.06
C LEU A 152 3.01 0.98 -20.85
N LYS A 153 1.94 1.45 -20.21
CA LYS A 153 0.92 2.29 -20.84
C LYS A 153 1.52 3.61 -21.30
N VAL A 154 2.27 4.31 -20.46
CA VAL A 154 2.97 5.56 -20.83
C VAL A 154 3.90 5.32 -22.00
N LYS A 155 4.72 4.25 -21.97
CA LYS A 155 5.59 3.90 -23.10
C LYS A 155 4.80 3.66 -24.38
N ARG A 156 3.71 2.90 -24.31
CA ARG A 156 2.84 2.63 -25.46
C ARG A 156 2.17 3.89 -25.99
N ASP A 157 1.71 4.77 -25.10
CA ASP A 157 1.03 6.01 -25.47
C ASP A 157 2.05 7.01 -26.09
N VAL A 158 3.28 7.09 -25.57
CA VAL A 158 4.40 7.84 -26.17
C VAL A 158 4.78 7.27 -27.55
N GLU A 159 4.86 5.95 -27.69
CA GLU A 159 5.12 5.31 -28.98
C GLU A 159 3.98 5.54 -29.97
N MET A 160 2.72 5.54 -29.52
CA MET A 160 1.55 5.91 -30.36
C MET A 160 1.60 7.38 -30.79
N GLU A 161 1.97 8.30 -29.92
CA GLU A 161 2.13 9.72 -30.25
C GLU A 161 3.25 9.93 -31.29
N LYS A 162 4.39 9.25 -31.14
CA LYS A 162 5.45 9.25 -32.17
C LYS A 162 4.98 8.68 -33.51
N ARG A 163 3.99 7.76 -33.48
CA ARG A 163 3.41 7.13 -34.66
C ARG A 163 2.18 7.86 -35.20
N ALA A 164 1.79 8.98 -34.60
CA ALA A 164 0.66 9.77 -35.06
C ALA A 164 0.85 10.16 -36.53
N ILE A 165 -0.13 9.83 -37.35
CA ILE A 165 -0.08 10.01 -38.80
C ILE A 165 -0.08 11.50 -39.09
N ILE A 166 1.00 11.99 -39.72
CA ILE A 166 1.02 13.33 -40.30
C ILE A 166 0.23 13.24 -41.62
N PRO A 167 -0.94 13.89 -41.73
CA PRO A 167 -1.77 13.78 -42.93
C PRO A 167 -1.07 14.48 -44.09
N CYS A 168 -0.95 13.78 -45.23
CA CYS A 168 -0.47 14.38 -46.46
C CYS A 168 -1.39 15.53 -46.89
N SER A 169 -0.83 16.73 -47.09
CA SER A 169 -1.53 17.83 -47.76
C SER A 169 -1.30 17.77 -49.27
N THR A 170 -2.31 18.13 -50.07
CA THR A 170 -2.17 18.31 -51.53
C THR A 170 -1.47 19.62 -51.91
N SER A 171 -1.38 20.59 -50.99
CA SER A 171 -0.89 21.94 -51.28
C SER A 171 0.54 22.19 -50.84
N GLU A 172 1.13 21.33 -50.02
CA GLU A 172 2.50 21.48 -49.53
C GLU A 172 3.14 20.10 -49.33
N TRP A 173 4.30 19.89 -49.95
CA TRP A 173 5.04 18.62 -49.86
C TRP A 173 5.80 18.58 -48.54
N ILE A 174 5.38 17.68 -47.65
CA ILE A 174 6.06 17.42 -46.38
C ILE A 174 6.67 16.01 -46.46
N ASP A 175 8.00 15.94 -46.52
CA ASP A 175 8.78 14.69 -46.68
C ASP A 175 8.56 13.65 -45.55
N THR A 176 7.94 14.05 -44.43
CA THR A 176 7.67 13.19 -43.27
C THR A 176 6.23 12.66 -43.21
N CYS A 177 5.42 12.80 -44.25
CA CYS A 177 4.05 12.29 -44.22
C CYS A 177 3.99 10.75 -44.27
N THR A 178 3.15 10.14 -43.42
CA THR A 178 3.06 8.69 -43.24
C THR A 178 1.78 8.04 -43.76
N GLY A 179 0.93 8.78 -44.48
CA GLY A 179 -0.19 8.20 -45.24
C GLY A 179 -1.34 9.16 -45.51
N TRP A 180 -2.10 8.88 -46.57
CA TRP A 180 -3.38 9.53 -46.85
C TRP A 180 -4.47 8.89 -45.98
N PRO A 181 -5.41 9.66 -45.39
CA PRO A 181 -6.54 9.06 -44.70
C PRO A 181 -7.30 8.17 -45.69
N ALA A 182 -7.56 6.92 -45.30
CA ALA A 182 -8.26 5.97 -46.14
C ALA A 182 -9.58 6.59 -46.62
N ALA A 183 -9.83 6.53 -47.93
CA ALA A 183 -11.10 6.92 -48.50
C ALA A 183 -12.23 6.14 -47.80
N GLU A 184 -13.30 6.84 -47.44
CA GLU A 184 -14.49 6.29 -46.78
C GLU A 184 -14.92 4.96 -47.42
N PRO A 185 -15.43 3.98 -46.64
CA PRO A 185 -15.75 2.68 -47.18
C PRO A 185 -16.86 2.82 -48.23
N VAL A 186 -16.49 2.56 -49.49
CA VAL A 186 -17.44 2.38 -50.59
C VAL A 186 -18.37 1.23 -50.20
N VAL A 187 -19.63 1.57 -49.93
CA VAL A 187 -20.72 0.61 -49.69
C VAL A 187 -20.84 -0.30 -50.92
N LYS A 188 -20.30 -1.52 -50.83
CA LYS A 188 -20.56 -2.55 -51.81
C LYS A 188 -21.96 -3.10 -51.56
N ARG A 189 -22.85 -2.77 -52.49
CA ARG A 189 -24.21 -3.32 -52.64
C ARG A 189 -24.16 -4.85 -52.67
N HIS A 190 -25.05 -5.49 -51.91
CA HIS A 190 -25.28 -6.93 -51.91
C HIS A 190 -25.59 -7.46 -53.33
N VAL A 191 -25.01 -8.62 -53.66
CA VAL A 191 -25.57 -9.57 -54.62
C VAL A 191 -25.54 -10.94 -53.93
N GLU A 192 -26.70 -11.59 -53.91
CA GLU A 192 -26.94 -12.91 -53.33
C GLU A 192 -26.28 -14.05 -54.14
N ALA A 193 -26.01 -15.12 -53.39
CA ALA A 193 -26.00 -16.55 -53.74
C ALA A 193 -25.15 -17.02 -54.93
N ASP A 194 -24.14 -17.84 -54.61
CA ASP A 194 -24.06 -19.19 -55.17
C ASP A 194 -23.20 -20.10 -54.26
N ALA A 195 -23.53 -21.38 -54.33
CA ALA A 195 -23.26 -22.44 -53.37
C ALA A 195 -21.85 -23.08 -53.44
N ASP A 196 -21.63 -23.99 -52.49
CA ASP A 196 -20.65 -25.08 -52.48
C ASP A 196 -19.18 -24.75 -52.18
N VAL A 197 -18.75 -24.91 -50.92
CA VAL A 197 -17.53 -25.68 -50.57
C VAL A 197 -17.70 -26.30 -49.17
N ALA A 198 -17.49 -27.62 -49.13
CA ALA A 198 -17.55 -28.49 -47.96
C ALA A 198 -16.55 -28.15 -46.84
N ALA A 199 -17.00 -28.29 -45.60
CA ALA A 199 -16.19 -28.24 -44.39
C ALA A 199 -15.39 -29.54 -44.19
N PRO A 200 -14.10 -29.50 -43.81
CA PRO A 200 -13.39 -30.67 -43.29
C PRO A 200 -13.60 -30.86 -41.77
N GLU A 201 -13.74 -32.13 -41.40
CA GLU A 201 -14.05 -32.67 -40.07
C GLU A 201 -13.00 -32.37 -38.96
N PRO A 202 -13.39 -32.38 -37.68
CA PRO A 202 -12.49 -32.16 -36.55
C PRO A 202 -11.59 -33.38 -36.26
N VAL A 203 -10.28 -33.19 -36.38
CA VAL A 203 -9.28 -34.18 -35.98
C VAL A 203 -9.18 -34.25 -34.45
N VAL A 204 -9.71 -35.34 -33.89
CA VAL A 204 -9.52 -35.80 -32.51
C VAL A 204 -8.03 -36.12 -32.29
N LYS A 205 -7.33 -35.30 -31.50
CA LYS A 205 -6.01 -35.66 -30.97
C LYS A 205 -6.16 -36.50 -29.71
N LYS A 206 -5.76 -37.76 -29.84
CA LYS A 206 -5.74 -38.78 -28.78
C LYS A 206 -4.76 -38.41 -27.67
N ARG A 207 -5.23 -38.62 -26.44
CA ARG A 207 -4.50 -38.67 -25.18
C ARG A 207 -3.38 -39.74 -25.25
N SER A 208 -2.18 -39.37 -24.83
CA SER A 208 -1.08 -40.27 -24.44
C SER A 208 -0.51 -39.65 -23.15
N ALA A 209 -0.85 -40.23 -22.00
CA ALA A 209 -0.01 -41.14 -21.25
C ALA A 209 1.16 -40.40 -20.57
N GLU A 210 0.95 -40.12 -19.28
CA GLU A 210 1.96 -39.76 -18.27
C GLU A 210 3.13 -40.77 -18.23
N PRO A 211 4.31 -40.31 -17.79
CA PRO A 211 5.17 -41.11 -16.94
C PRO A 211 5.41 -40.43 -15.59
N GLU A 212 4.86 -41.07 -14.56
CA GLU A 212 5.45 -41.40 -13.25
C GLU A 212 6.42 -40.41 -12.60
N ALA A 213 5.93 -39.82 -11.49
CA ALA A 213 6.70 -39.12 -10.49
C ALA A 213 7.56 -40.10 -9.66
N GLU A 214 8.81 -39.71 -9.39
CA GLU A 214 9.72 -40.42 -8.49
C GLU A 214 9.24 -40.36 -7.03
N PRO A 215 9.52 -41.39 -6.21
CA PRO A 215 9.03 -41.49 -4.84
C PRO A 215 9.81 -40.60 -3.85
N ASP A 216 9.08 -39.79 -3.11
CA ASP A 216 9.55 -38.96 -1.98
C ASP A 216 9.88 -39.85 -0.75
N PRO A 217 11.02 -39.65 -0.05
CA PRO A 217 11.42 -40.44 1.11
C PRO A 217 10.47 -40.38 2.32
N GLU A 218 10.37 -41.52 3.01
CA GLU A 218 9.48 -41.82 4.13
C GLU A 218 9.56 -40.83 5.32
N PRO A 219 8.42 -40.45 5.93
CA PRO A 219 8.39 -39.68 7.17
C PRO A 219 8.66 -40.55 8.41
N GLN A 220 9.52 -40.07 9.29
CA GLN A 220 9.86 -40.69 10.57
C GLN A 220 8.71 -40.56 11.60
N PRO A 221 8.58 -41.52 12.55
CA PRO A 221 7.39 -41.64 13.40
C PRO A 221 7.29 -40.60 14.53
N GLU A 222 6.06 -40.08 14.70
CA GLU A 222 5.61 -39.22 15.80
C GLU A 222 5.55 -39.96 17.15
N PRO A 223 5.84 -39.29 18.29
CA PRO A 223 5.48 -39.81 19.61
C PRO A 223 4.02 -39.53 20.00
N GLU A 224 3.47 -40.47 20.76
CA GLU A 224 2.06 -40.70 21.09
C GLU A 224 1.36 -39.58 21.89
N ALA A 225 0.03 -39.55 21.72
CA ALA A 225 -0.91 -38.51 22.11
C ALA A 225 -1.29 -38.47 23.61
N GLU A 226 -1.67 -37.28 24.09
CA GLU A 226 -2.58 -37.11 25.23
C GLU A 226 -3.92 -36.48 24.77
N PRO A 227 -5.08 -36.90 25.34
CA PRO A 227 -6.39 -36.50 24.84
C PRO A 227 -6.88 -35.17 25.46
N MET A 228 -7.01 -34.12 24.64
CA MET A 228 -7.71 -32.89 25.05
C MET A 228 -9.20 -32.90 24.66
N VAL A 229 -10.00 -32.61 25.67
CA VAL A 229 -11.46 -32.51 25.71
C VAL A 229 -12.00 -31.49 24.70
N LYS A 230 -12.90 -31.93 23.80
CA LYS A 230 -13.64 -31.03 22.91
C LYS A 230 -14.76 -30.32 23.68
N ARG A 231 -14.64 -28.99 23.81
CA ARG A 231 -15.71 -28.10 24.26
C ARG A 231 -16.56 -27.71 23.05
N SER A 232 -17.83 -28.12 23.06
CA SER A 232 -18.84 -27.70 22.08
C SER A 232 -19.08 -26.19 22.17
N GLY A 233 -19.05 -25.53 21.01
CA GLY A 233 -19.49 -24.15 20.79
C GLY A 233 -19.96 -24.01 19.35
N GLU A 234 -21.20 -23.53 19.16
CA GLU A 234 -21.97 -23.55 17.93
C GLU A 234 -21.32 -22.78 16.76
N ALA A 235 -21.15 -23.46 15.63
CA ALA A 235 -20.89 -22.84 14.33
C ALA A 235 -22.19 -22.84 13.51
N GLY A 236 -22.70 -21.64 13.22
CA GLY A 236 -23.86 -21.44 12.35
C GLY A 236 -23.63 -22.06 10.97
N ALA A 237 -24.60 -22.86 10.53
CA ALA A 237 -24.60 -23.50 9.22
C ALA A 237 -24.61 -22.45 8.10
N LYS A 238 -23.52 -22.33 7.34
CA LYS A 238 -23.55 -21.69 6.01
C LYS A 238 -24.07 -22.70 5.00
N ALA A 239 -25.32 -22.54 4.57
CA ALA A 239 -25.89 -23.25 3.45
C ALA A 239 -25.03 -23.01 2.20
N LYS A 240 -24.57 -24.08 1.54
CA LYS A 240 -23.94 -24.01 0.22
C LYS A 240 -25.01 -23.54 -0.77
N ARG A 241 -24.92 -22.28 -1.21
CA ARG A 241 -25.76 -21.75 -2.28
C ARG A 241 -25.31 -22.43 -3.57
N GLN A 242 -26.07 -23.42 -4.04
CA GLN A 242 -25.89 -23.96 -5.38
C GLN A 242 -26.25 -22.84 -6.36
N VAL A 243 -25.25 -22.31 -7.07
CA VAL A 243 -25.47 -21.39 -8.18
C VAL A 243 -25.62 -22.28 -9.41
N GLU A 244 -26.82 -22.30 -9.96
CA GLU A 244 -27.13 -23.03 -11.19
C GLU A 244 -26.33 -22.41 -12.35
N PHE A 245 -25.68 -23.25 -13.14
CA PHE A 245 -24.87 -22.79 -14.27
C PHE A 245 -25.79 -22.35 -15.41
N ILE A 246 -25.71 -21.07 -15.78
CA ILE A 246 -26.47 -20.48 -16.88
C ILE A 246 -25.49 -20.25 -18.04
N ALA A 247 -25.64 -21.03 -19.10
CA ALA A 247 -24.81 -20.93 -20.30
C ALA A 247 -25.12 -19.64 -21.06
N CYS A 248 -24.08 -18.92 -21.49
CA CYS A 248 -24.24 -17.72 -22.31
C CYS A 248 -24.78 -18.09 -23.71
N SER A 249 -25.79 -17.35 -24.19
CA SER A 249 -26.32 -17.47 -25.56
C SER A 249 -25.47 -16.68 -26.56
N THR A 250 -25.31 -17.18 -27.78
CA THR A 250 -24.62 -16.46 -28.88
C THR A 250 -25.52 -15.51 -29.65
N THR A 251 -26.83 -15.55 -29.43
CA THR A 251 -27.82 -14.74 -30.18
C THR A 251 -28.49 -13.64 -29.35
N GLU A 252 -28.41 -13.71 -28.02
CA GLU A 252 -28.97 -12.72 -27.12
C GLU A 252 -28.07 -12.56 -25.90
N TRP A 253 -27.81 -11.31 -25.50
CA TRP A 253 -26.88 -11.01 -24.42
C TRP A 253 -27.61 -11.08 -23.08
N LEU A 254 -27.17 -12.00 -22.21
CA LEU A 254 -27.70 -12.16 -20.85
C LEU A 254 -26.62 -11.70 -19.85
N ASP A 255 -26.92 -10.64 -19.10
CA ASP A 255 -26.03 -10.03 -18.10
C ASP A 255 -25.58 -11.01 -16.99
N ASP A 256 -26.38 -12.03 -16.69
CA ASP A 256 -26.15 -12.96 -15.57
C ASP A 256 -25.55 -14.31 -15.97
N CYS A 257 -24.95 -14.43 -17.17
CA CYS A 257 -24.41 -15.72 -17.59
C CYS A 257 -23.10 -16.07 -16.85
N THR A 258 -22.97 -17.34 -16.42
CA THR A 258 -21.90 -17.82 -15.52
C THR A 258 -20.83 -18.66 -16.21
N GLY A 259 -20.88 -18.78 -17.54
CA GLY A 259 -19.81 -19.34 -18.37
C GLY A 259 -20.25 -19.78 -19.77
N TRP A 260 -19.27 -20.02 -20.64
CA TRP A 260 -19.44 -20.67 -21.95
C TRP A 260 -19.13 -22.19 -21.79
N PRO A 261 -19.86 -23.09 -22.46
CA PRO A 261 -19.58 -24.53 -22.43
C PRO A 261 -18.24 -24.89 -23.09
#